data_AF-A0A210QPU1-F1
#
_entry.id   AF-A0A210QPU1-F1
#
_cell.length_a   1.000
_cell.length_b   1.000
_cell.length_c   1.000
_cell.angle_alpha   90.00
_cell.angle_beta   90.00
_cell.angle_gamma   90.00
#
_symmetry.space_group_name_H-M   'P 1'
#
loop_
_entity.id
_entity.type
_entity.pdbx_description
1 polymer ?
#
loop_
_entity_poly.entity_id
_entity_poly.type
_entity_poly.pdbx_seq_one_letter_code
_entity_poly.pdbx_strand_id
1 'polypeptide(L)'
;MAAHEKGAREGARGFGLGEVAGVFFFLSYLFPSLHFQIFKTIRDSKNQILMTQKNTYTPKITSESKSAPCPKISQLPTDLNKKSLQLFETFSELSISTESVKYLPKEHRDPNDATIYCKNLFLKDRKGRFYLVICLEDEVVDLKSLRQKLKAYRNFSFASATEVSCILGVCPGEVTPLALPQDTDGKVTVAVMQSICTQEKLLNFHPLDKRYATRMSFIDLQRFLTNCGHTLEKLTP
;
A
#
# COMPACT_ATOMS: atom_id res chain seq x y z
N MET A 1 26.63 43.73 50.80
CA MET A 1 26.65 43.52 49.33
C MET A 1 25.29 42.99 48.91
N ALA A 2 24.39 43.87 48.50
CA ALA A 2 23.08 43.57 47.93
C ALA A 2 22.58 44.77 47.10
N ALA A 3 21.62 44.50 46.21
CA ALA A 3 20.98 45.35 45.18
C ALA A 3 21.71 45.35 43.83
N HIS A 4 21.33 44.57 42.81
CA HIS A 4 20.03 44.31 42.14
C HIS A 4 19.65 45.40 41.14
N GLU A 5 20.19 45.29 39.91
CA GLU A 5 19.67 45.98 38.73
C GLU A 5 18.55 45.15 38.07
N LYS A 6 17.48 45.84 37.68
CA LYS A 6 16.34 45.34 36.90
C LYS A 6 16.67 45.43 35.41
N GLY A 7 16.24 44.43 34.63
CA GLY A 7 16.26 44.49 33.17
C GLY A 7 15.22 43.59 32.51
N ALA A 8 14.13 44.23 32.07
CA ALA A 8 13.22 43.90 30.96
C ALA A 8 12.67 42.47 30.77
N ARG A 9 11.34 42.39 30.93
CA ARG A 9 10.43 41.39 30.35
C ARG A 9 10.36 41.58 28.83
N GLU A 10 10.39 40.48 28.09
CA GLU A 10 9.58 40.31 26.88
C GLU A 10 9.18 38.84 26.75
N GLY A 11 7.86 38.59 26.71
CA GLY A 11 7.27 37.26 26.71
C GLY A 11 7.01 36.78 25.29
N ALA A 12 7.70 35.73 24.87
CA ALA A 12 7.25 34.87 23.80
C ALA A 12 6.35 33.78 24.39
N ARG A 13 5.02 33.97 24.31
CA ARG A 13 4.07 32.87 24.54
C ARG A 13 4.26 31.86 23.41
N GLY A 14 4.75 30.67 23.73
CA GLY A 14 4.75 29.54 22.81
C GLY A 14 3.31 29.19 22.40
N PHE A 15 3.06 29.13 21.10
CA PHE A 15 1.85 28.54 20.55
C PHE A 15 1.82 27.06 20.91
N GLY A 16 0.78 26.63 21.63
CA GLY A 16 0.60 25.24 22.00
C GLY A 16 0.28 24.37 20.79
N LEU A 17 0.86 23.17 20.76
CA LEU A 17 0.64 22.11 19.76
C LEU A 17 -0.85 21.77 19.49
N GLY A 18 -1.78 22.20 20.35
CA GLY A 18 -3.22 22.00 20.20
C GLY A 18 -3.91 22.91 19.17
N GLU A 19 -3.41 24.14 18.92
CA GLU A 19 -4.08 25.05 17.98
C GLU A 19 -3.73 24.74 16.51
N VAL A 20 -2.55 24.18 16.26
CA VAL A 20 -2.11 23.78 14.92
C VAL A 20 -2.95 22.63 14.39
N ALA A 21 -3.32 21.66 15.25
CA ALA A 21 -4.14 20.52 14.86
C ALA A 21 -5.58 20.92 14.43
N GLY A 22 -6.13 21.99 15.02
CA GLY A 22 -7.47 22.49 14.68
C GLY A 22 -7.55 23.11 13.29
N VAL A 23 -6.51 23.82 12.84
CA VAL A 23 -6.45 24.43 11.51
C VAL A 23 -6.26 23.38 10.41
N PHE A 24 -5.53 22.29 10.69
CA PHE A 24 -5.35 21.17 9.76
C PHE A 24 -6.64 20.37 9.52
N PHE A 25 -7.50 20.24 10.53
CA PHE A 25 -8.78 19.53 10.40
C PHE A 25 -9.84 20.33 9.63
N PHE A 26 -9.71 21.66 9.59
CA PHE A 26 -10.65 22.54 8.88
C PHE A 26 -10.35 22.66 7.38
N LEU A 27 -9.07 22.52 6.98
CA LEU A 27 -8.63 22.61 5.58
C LEU A 27 -8.85 21.31 4.78
N SER A 28 -8.95 20.15 5.42
CA SER A 28 -9.20 18.86 4.75
C SER A 28 -10.60 18.77 4.13
N TYR A 29 -11.56 19.53 4.63
CA TYR A 29 -12.93 19.59 4.09
C TYR A 29 -13.10 20.60 2.95
N LEU A 30 -12.30 21.66 2.90
CA LEU A 30 -12.45 22.71 1.87
C LEU A 30 -11.61 22.44 0.60
N PHE A 31 -10.46 21.77 0.69
CA PHE A 31 -9.56 21.57 -0.46
C PHE A 31 -8.82 20.22 -0.43
N PRO A 32 -9.48 19.09 -0.76
CA PRO A 32 -8.88 17.76 -0.71
C PRO A 32 -7.66 17.58 -1.64
N SER A 33 -7.57 18.34 -2.75
CA SER A 33 -6.42 18.30 -3.66
C SER A 33 -5.15 18.95 -3.10
N LEU A 34 -5.29 19.99 -2.25
CA LEU A 34 -4.16 20.71 -1.67
C LEU A 34 -3.52 19.90 -0.52
N HIS A 35 -4.34 19.13 0.20
CA HIS A 35 -3.86 18.19 1.22
C HIS A 35 -2.95 17.10 0.64
N PHE A 36 -3.31 16.58 -0.55
CA PHE A 36 -2.48 15.61 -1.27
C PHE A 36 -1.11 16.19 -1.68
N GLN A 37 -1.07 17.44 -2.15
CA GLN A 37 0.20 18.11 -2.49
C GLN A 37 1.08 18.36 -1.27
N ILE A 38 0.50 18.81 -0.15
CA ILE A 38 1.25 19.03 1.10
C ILE A 38 1.81 17.72 1.66
N PHE A 39 1.02 16.62 1.63
CA PHE A 39 1.51 15.31 2.05
C PHE A 39 2.54 14.71 1.10
N LYS A 40 2.43 14.94 -0.22
CA LYS A 40 3.47 14.55 -1.19
C LYS A 40 4.77 15.29 -0.90
N THR A 41 4.74 16.59 -0.66
CA THR A 41 5.92 17.39 -0.31
C THR A 41 6.56 16.96 1.01
N ILE A 42 5.77 16.69 2.06
CA ILE A 42 6.29 16.22 3.36
C ILE A 42 6.86 14.78 3.25
N ARG A 43 6.29 13.95 2.36
CA ARG A 43 6.79 12.60 2.05
C ARG A 43 8.13 12.67 1.30
N ASP A 44 8.23 13.54 0.30
CA ASP A 44 9.45 13.74 -0.49
C ASP A 44 10.59 14.29 0.38
N SER A 45 10.30 15.21 1.32
CA SER A 45 11.32 15.74 2.24
C SER A 45 11.82 14.69 3.25
N LYS A 46 10.96 13.79 3.74
CA LYS A 46 11.37 12.71 4.65
C LYS A 46 12.23 11.66 3.93
N ASN A 47 11.91 11.33 2.68
CA ASN A 47 12.73 10.42 1.87
C ASN A 47 14.11 11.04 1.55
N GLN A 48 14.19 12.35 1.31
CA GLN A 48 15.46 13.02 1.07
C GLN A 48 16.37 13.00 2.31
N ILE A 49 15.80 13.20 3.51
CA ILE A 49 16.53 13.14 4.79
C ILE A 49 17.04 11.73 5.10
N LEU A 50 16.26 10.69 4.77
CA LEU A 50 16.64 9.29 5.00
C LEU A 50 17.78 8.83 4.07
N MET A 51 17.88 9.40 2.87
CA MET A 51 18.94 9.10 1.89
C MET A 51 20.30 9.74 2.27
N THR A 52 20.29 10.86 3.00
CA THR A 52 21.52 11.49 3.51
C THR A 52 22.18 10.76 4.69
N GLN A 53 21.52 9.77 5.31
CA GLN A 53 22.03 9.10 6.53
C GLN A 53 22.45 7.63 6.36
N LYS A 54 22.53 7.12 5.13
CA LYS A 54 23.10 5.78 4.88
C LYS A 54 24.05 5.82 3.68
N ASN A 55 25.30 6.21 3.91
CA ASN A 55 26.35 5.96 2.94
C ASN A 55 27.71 5.71 3.61
N THR A 56 27.98 4.43 3.90
CA THR A 56 29.34 3.84 3.81
C THR A 56 29.16 2.35 3.56
N TYR A 57 28.99 1.98 2.30
CA TYR A 57 29.21 0.60 1.85
C TYR A 57 29.76 0.63 0.42
N THR A 58 31.04 0.31 0.26
CA THR A 58 31.69 0.08 -1.03
C THR A 58 31.66 -1.42 -1.34
N PRO A 59 31.00 -1.88 -2.41
CA PRO A 59 31.17 -3.25 -2.87
C PRO A 59 32.39 -3.36 -3.80
N LYS A 60 33.18 -4.41 -3.59
CA LYS A 60 34.22 -4.88 -4.52
C LYS A 60 33.55 -5.33 -5.83
N ILE A 61 34.09 -4.86 -6.94
CA ILE A 61 33.74 -5.26 -8.29
C ILE A 61 34.31 -6.66 -8.54
N THR A 62 33.44 -7.64 -8.76
CA THR A 62 33.77 -8.88 -9.47
C THR A 62 32.71 -9.14 -10.52
N SER A 63 33.21 -9.51 -11.69
CA SER A 63 32.59 -9.51 -13.01
C SER A 63 31.39 -10.44 -13.20
N GLU A 64 30.49 -9.98 -14.08
CA GLU A 64 29.55 -10.74 -14.92
C GLU A 64 28.41 -11.55 -14.25
N SER A 65 27.23 -10.94 -14.21
CA SER A 65 25.97 -11.65 -14.47
C SER A 65 24.98 -10.70 -15.15
N LYS A 66 24.36 -11.20 -16.22
CA LYS A 66 23.47 -10.45 -17.13
C LYS A 66 22.29 -9.84 -16.37
N SER A 67 22.17 -8.51 -16.42
CA SER A 67 21.08 -7.74 -15.83
C SER A 67 19.76 -8.03 -16.56
N ALA A 68 18.73 -8.42 -15.82
CA ALA A 68 17.36 -8.45 -16.33
C ALA A 68 16.93 -7.04 -16.77
N PRO A 69 16.22 -6.89 -17.91
CA PRO A 69 15.84 -5.57 -18.44
C PRO A 69 14.86 -4.85 -17.51
N CYS A 70 15.00 -3.52 -17.42
CA CYS A 70 13.98 -2.63 -16.88
C CYS A 70 12.61 -2.92 -17.52
N PRO A 71 11.49 -2.71 -16.80
CA PRO A 71 10.17 -2.85 -17.39
C PRO A 71 10.03 -1.89 -18.57
N LYS A 72 9.75 -2.46 -19.74
CA LYS A 72 9.31 -1.69 -20.89
C LYS A 72 7.91 -1.18 -20.56
N ILE A 73 7.67 0.13 -20.67
CA ILE A 73 6.33 0.73 -20.83
C ILE A 73 5.75 0.34 -22.22
N SER A 74 6.03 -0.88 -22.70
CA SER A 74 5.56 -1.35 -23.99
C SER A 74 4.26 -2.11 -23.78
N GLN A 75 3.17 -1.40 -24.06
CA GLN A 75 1.79 -1.89 -24.28
C GLN A 75 0.93 -2.08 -23.03
N LEU A 76 0.71 -0.99 -22.30
CA LEU A 76 -0.51 -0.87 -21.50
C LEU A 76 -1.75 -1.01 -22.39
N PRO A 77 -2.81 -1.72 -21.97
CA PRO A 77 -4.06 -1.76 -22.70
C PRO A 77 -4.62 -0.33 -22.92
N THR A 78 -5.12 -0.05 -24.12
CA THR A 78 -5.55 1.29 -24.53
C THR A 78 -6.87 1.73 -23.89
N ASP A 79 -7.66 0.79 -23.36
CA ASP A 79 -9.00 1.01 -22.81
C ASP A 79 -9.04 0.91 -21.27
N LEU A 80 -7.90 0.99 -20.59
CA LEU A 80 -7.84 1.05 -19.12
C LEU A 80 -8.59 2.27 -18.58
N ASN A 81 -9.22 2.10 -17.42
CA ASN A 81 -9.87 3.22 -16.75
C ASN A 81 -8.85 4.19 -16.12
N LYS A 82 -9.32 5.40 -15.80
CA LYS A 82 -8.47 6.47 -15.24
C LYS A 82 -7.74 6.07 -13.95
N LYS A 83 -8.37 5.30 -13.06
CA LYS A 83 -7.74 4.86 -11.79
C LYS A 83 -6.57 3.91 -12.08
N SER A 84 -6.73 3.01 -13.03
CA SER A 84 -5.65 2.12 -13.49
C SER A 84 -4.49 2.90 -14.08
N LEU A 85 -4.74 3.92 -14.91
CA LEU A 85 -3.67 4.73 -15.50
C LEU A 85 -2.82 5.43 -14.42
N GLN A 86 -3.46 6.03 -13.42
CA GLN A 86 -2.77 6.65 -12.27
C GLN A 86 -1.96 5.63 -11.45
N LEU A 87 -2.49 4.41 -11.31
CA LEU A 87 -1.78 3.31 -10.66
C LEU A 87 -0.50 2.92 -11.43
N PHE A 88 -0.55 2.84 -12.75
CA PHE A 88 0.63 2.53 -13.58
C PHE A 88 1.66 3.65 -13.64
N GLU A 89 1.23 4.92 -13.57
CA GLU A 89 2.14 6.05 -13.33
C GLU A 89 2.90 5.86 -12.02
N THR A 90 2.19 5.50 -10.95
CA THR A 90 2.81 5.22 -9.63
C THR A 90 3.79 4.05 -9.71
N PHE A 91 3.47 2.96 -10.43
CA PHE A 91 4.43 1.87 -10.63
C PHE A 91 5.69 2.32 -11.36
N SER A 92 5.53 3.18 -12.37
CA SER A 92 6.66 3.72 -13.14
C SER A 92 7.56 4.59 -12.26
N GLU A 93 6.98 5.49 -11.45
CA GLU A 93 7.71 6.32 -10.49
C GLU A 93 8.51 5.47 -9.47
N LEU A 94 7.94 4.33 -9.05
CA LEU A 94 8.57 3.41 -8.09
C LEU A 94 9.51 2.37 -8.74
N SER A 95 9.72 2.44 -10.06
CA SER A 95 10.50 1.47 -10.81
C SER A 95 10.02 0.02 -10.57
N ILE A 96 8.71 -0.16 -10.47
CA ILE A 96 8.06 -1.45 -10.27
C ILE A 96 7.81 -2.09 -11.65
N SER A 97 8.29 -3.32 -11.82
CA SER A 97 8.06 -4.09 -13.04
C SER A 97 6.69 -4.75 -13.01
N THR A 98 5.87 -4.46 -14.02
CA THR A 98 4.56 -5.08 -14.18
C THR A 98 4.28 -5.47 -15.62
N GLU A 99 3.45 -6.47 -15.80
CA GLU A 99 2.82 -6.82 -17.07
C GLU A 99 1.31 -6.84 -16.86
N SER A 100 0.54 -6.14 -17.71
CA SER A 100 -0.93 -6.17 -17.63
C SER A 100 -1.52 -6.91 -18.82
N VAL A 101 -2.37 -7.89 -18.53
CA VAL A 101 -3.02 -8.76 -19.51
C VAL A 101 -4.53 -8.76 -19.31
N LYS A 102 -5.28 -9.17 -20.34
CA LYS A 102 -6.72 -9.36 -20.19
C LYS A 102 -6.97 -10.44 -19.12
N TYR A 103 -7.86 -10.14 -18.18
CA TYR A 103 -8.23 -11.14 -17.17
C TYR A 103 -9.06 -12.25 -17.82
N LEU A 104 -8.70 -13.49 -17.50
CA LEU A 104 -9.45 -14.68 -17.87
C LEU A 104 -10.00 -15.34 -16.60
N PRO A 105 -11.30 -15.71 -16.57
CA PRO A 105 -11.84 -16.60 -15.55
C PRO A 105 -11.07 -17.92 -15.50
N LYS A 106 -11.07 -18.58 -14.33
CA LYS A 106 -10.24 -19.76 -14.04
C LYS A 106 -10.36 -20.86 -15.10
N GLU A 107 -11.58 -21.12 -15.58
CA GLU A 107 -11.90 -22.11 -16.60
C GLU A 107 -11.29 -21.82 -17.98
N HIS A 108 -10.86 -20.59 -18.25
CA HIS A 108 -10.29 -20.14 -19.53
C HIS A 108 -8.78 -19.85 -19.45
N ARG A 109 -8.15 -20.04 -18.28
CA ARG A 109 -6.72 -19.79 -18.12
C ARG A 109 -5.90 -20.96 -18.65
N ASP A 110 -4.70 -20.66 -19.15
CA ASP A 110 -3.73 -21.70 -19.51
C ASP A 110 -3.30 -22.46 -18.24
N PRO A 111 -3.50 -23.78 -18.15
CA PRO A 111 -3.07 -24.56 -17.00
C PRO A 111 -1.55 -24.56 -16.79
N ASN A 112 -0.78 -24.18 -17.83
CA ASN A 112 0.68 -24.03 -17.76
C ASN A 112 1.12 -22.61 -17.41
N ASP A 113 0.20 -21.67 -17.17
CA ASP A 113 0.54 -20.33 -16.68
C ASP A 113 1.21 -20.46 -15.30
N ALA A 114 2.52 -20.25 -15.25
CA ALA A 114 3.33 -20.40 -14.04
C ALA A 114 3.11 -19.27 -13.01
N THR A 115 2.20 -18.33 -13.29
CA THR A 115 1.87 -17.24 -12.36
C THR A 115 0.87 -17.67 -11.27
N ILE A 116 0.80 -16.89 -10.20
CA ILE A 116 -0.07 -17.14 -9.05
C ILE A 116 -1.28 -16.22 -9.14
N TYR A 117 -2.48 -16.80 -9.06
CA TYR A 117 -3.71 -16.05 -8.90
C TYR A 117 -4.03 -15.92 -7.40
N CYS A 118 -4.25 -14.68 -6.97
CA CYS A 118 -4.56 -14.35 -5.58
C CYS A 118 -6.04 -13.97 -5.45
N LYS A 119 -6.62 -14.30 -4.30
CA LYS A 119 -7.85 -13.65 -3.83
C LYS A 119 -7.56 -12.83 -2.58
N ASN A 120 -8.44 -11.88 -2.33
CA ASN A 120 -8.28 -10.93 -1.24
C ASN A 120 -9.52 -10.95 -0.35
N LEU A 121 -9.32 -11.18 0.95
CA LEU A 121 -10.38 -11.13 1.94
C LEU A 121 -10.33 -9.78 2.63
N PHE A 122 -11.40 -8.97 2.47
CA PHE A 122 -11.54 -7.73 3.23
C PHE A 122 -12.43 -7.98 4.45
N LEU A 123 -11.79 -8.03 5.62
CA LEU A 123 -12.38 -8.47 6.87
C LEU A 123 -12.42 -7.32 7.87
N LYS A 124 -13.35 -7.43 8.82
CA LYS A 124 -13.49 -6.54 9.95
C LYS A 124 -13.65 -7.33 11.24
N ASP A 125 -12.93 -6.93 12.29
CA ASP A 125 -13.10 -7.48 13.63
C ASP A 125 -14.25 -6.78 14.40
N ARG A 126 -14.58 -7.26 15.61
CA ARG A 126 -15.71 -6.70 16.37
C ARG A 126 -15.46 -5.30 16.94
N LYS A 127 -14.22 -4.79 16.87
CA LYS A 127 -13.88 -3.41 17.21
C LYS A 127 -13.92 -2.47 16.00
N GLY A 128 -14.19 -3.00 14.81
CA GLY A 128 -14.21 -2.22 13.59
C GLY A 128 -12.83 -2.02 12.96
N ARG A 129 -11.82 -2.82 13.34
CA ARG A 129 -10.51 -2.79 12.67
C ARG A 129 -10.58 -3.58 11.37
N PHE A 130 -10.01 -3.01 10.30
CA PHE A 130 -10.06 -3.58 8.96
C PHE A 130 -8.78 -4.33 8.62
N TYR A 131 -8.94 -5.42 7.87
CA TYR A 131 -7.86 -6.30 7.47
C TYR A 131 -8.02 -6.65 6.00
N LEU A 132 -6.94 -6.53 5.23
CA LEU A 132 -6.86 -7.05 3.87
C LEU A 132 -5.91 -8.25 3.87
N VAL A 133 -6.47 -9.44 3.64
CA VAL A 133 -5.70 -10.69 3.65
C VAL A 133 -5.55 -11.25 2.25
N ILE A 134 -4.32 -11.33 1.78
CA ILE A 134 -3.94 -11.85 0.47
C ILE A 134 -3.63 -13.35 0.61
N CYS A 135 -4.32 -14.19 -0.14
CA CYS A 135 -4.18 -15.65 -0.12
C CYS A 135 -4.31 -16.24 -1.53
N LEU A 136 -3.88 -17.49 -1.74
CA LEU A 136 -4.04 -18.11 -3.06
C LEU A 136 -5.53 -18.21 -3.39
N GLU A 137 -5.88 -18.11 -4.67
CA GLU A 137 -7.28 -18.15 -5.11
C GLU A 137 -8.03 -19.39 -4.58
N ASP A 138 -7.37 -20.55 -4.58
CA ASP A 138 -7.94 -21.82 -4.12
C ASP A 138 -7.71 -22.13 -2.63
N GLU A 139 -7.01 -21.27 -1.89
CA GLU A 139 -6.70 -21.52 -0.49
C GLU A 139 -7.95 -21.38 0.40
N VAL A 140 -8.24 -22.39 1.21
CA VAL A 140 -9.29 -22.33 2.22
C VAL A 140 -8.72 -21.68 3.47
N VAL A 141 -9.25 -20.50 3.83
CA VAL A 141 -8.75 -19.71 4.97
C VAL A 141 -9.63 -19.95 6.20
N ASP A 142 -9.06 -20.55 7.25
CA ASP A 142 -9.70 -20.63 8.56
C ASP A 142 -9.66 -19.28 9.29
N LEU A 143 -10.80 -18.59 9.33
CA LEU A 143 -10.94 -17.30 9.99
C LEU A 143 -10.67 -17.36 11.51
N LYS A 144 -10.85 -18.52 12.15
CA LYS A 144 -10.60 -18.69 13.59
C LYS A 144 -9.10 -18.69 13.88
N SER A 145 -8.32 -19.41 13.07
CA SER A 145 -6.85 -19.41 13.13
C SER A 145 -6.29 -18.04 12.73
N LEU A 146 -6.78 -17.47 11.63
CA LEU A 146 -6.36 -16.15 11.14
C LEU A 146 -6.52 -15.06 12.21
N ARG A 147 -7.61 -15.09 12.98
CA ARG A 147 -7.85 -14.17 14.10
C ARG A 147 -6.73 -14.22 15.14
N GLN A 148 -6.26 -15.41 15.47
CA GLN A 148 -5.19 -15.59 16.46
C GLN A 148 -3.87 -15.01 15.94
N LYS A 149 -3.54 -15.29 14.67
CA LYS A 149 -2.32 -14.79 14.01
C LYS A 149 -2.30 -13.25 13.98
N LEU A 150 -3.40 -12.64 13.54
CA LEU A 150 -3.54 -11.18 13.41
C LEU A 150 -3.90 -10.46 14.72
N LYS A 151 -3.99 -11.19 15.83
CA LYS A 151 -4.40 -10.64 17.15
C LYS A 151 -5.68 -9.79 17.05
N ALA A 152 -6.63 -10.26 16.24
CA ALA A 152 -7.88 -9.57 15.96
C ALA A 152 -8.85 -9.69 17.14
N TYR A 153 -9.68 -8.67 17.33
CA TYR A 153 -10.57 -8.61 18.50
C TYR A 153 -11.85 -9.38 18.19
N ARG A 154 -11.99 -10.54 18.84
CA ARG A 154 -13.10 -11.48 18.59
C ARG A 154 -13.17 -11.87 17.11
N ASN A 155 -14.29 -12.41 16.67
CA ASN A 155 -14.43 -13.03 15.35
C ASN A 155 -14.33 -12.00 14.22
N PHE A 156 -13.85 -12.48 13.07
CA PHE A 156 -13.97 -11.74 11.82
C PHE A 156 -15.36 -11.85 11.22
N SER A 157 -15.71 -10.81 10.49
CA SER A 157 -16.79 -10.77 9.51
C SER A 157 -16.25 -10.15 8.22
N PHE A 158 -16.87 -10.44 7.08
CA PHE A 158 -16.57 -9.69 5.87
C PHE A 158 -17.04 -8.24 6.04
N ALA A 159 -16.25 -7.31 5.54
CA ALA A 159 -16.68 -5.91 5.47
C ALA A 159 -17.88 -5.79 4.53
N SER A 160 -18.80 -4.89 4.88
CA SER A 160 -19.97 -4.58 4.06
C SER A 160 -19.59 -3.90 2.74
N ALA A 161 -20.50 -3.89 1.77
CA ALA A 161 -20.29 -3.23 0.50
C ALA A 161 -19.96 -1.74 0.65
N THR A 162 -20.66 -1.06 1.55
CA THR A 162 -20.40 0.34 1.89
C THR A 162 -19.00 0.54 2.47
N GLU A 163 -18.56 -0.35 3.37
CA GLU A 163 -17.21 -0.26 3.95
C GLU A 163 -16.10 -0.48 2.91
N VAL A 164 -16.27 -1.47 2.02
CA VAL A 164 -15.33 -1.69 0.89
C VAL A 164 -15.25 -0.45 0.02
N SER A 165 -16.39 0.11 -0.39
CA SER A 165 -16.43 1.28 -1.25
C SER A 165 -15.85 2.53 -0.57
N CYS A 166 -16.14 2.75 0.71
CA CYS A 166 -15.65 3.91 1.44
C CYS A 166 -14.15 3.86 1.73
N ILE A 167 -13.59 2.67 1.99
CA ILE A 167 -12.18 2.52 2.40
C ILE A 167 -11.28 2.29 1.19
N LEU A 168 -11.67 1.40 0.27
CA LEU A 168 -10.83 0.99 -0.86
C LEU A 168 -11.25 1.65 -2.19
N GLY A 169 -12.41 2.32 -2.23
CA GLY A 169 -12.88 2.98 -3.46
C GLY A 169 -13.20 2.03 -4.61
N VAL A 170 -13.48 0.75 -4.31
CA VAL A 170 -13.84 -0.32 -5.26
C VAL A 170 -15.15 -1.00 -4.86
N CYS A 171 -15.73 -1.78 -5.77
CA CYS A 171 -16.93 -2.57 -5.48
C CYS A 171 -16.59 -3.88 -4.74
N PRO A 172 -17.56 -4.48 -4.01
CA PRO A 172 -17.43 -5.87 -3.58
C PRO A 172 -17.10 -6.79 -4.75
N GLY A 173 -16.18 -7.73 -4.53
CA GLY A 173 -15.66 -8.62 -5.58
C GLY A 173 -14.51 -8.05 -6.40
N GLU A 174 -14.24 -6.75 -6.32
CA GLU A 174 -13.09 -6.08 -6.98
C GLU A 174 -11.97 -5.75 -5.98
N VAL A 175 -12.00 -6.36 -4.79
CA VAL A 175 -11.02 -6.15 -3.73
C VAL A 175 -9.62 -6.57 -4.20
N THR A 176 -8.68 -5.64 -4.12
CA THR A 176 -7.29 -5.80 -4.57
C THR A 176 -6.36 -5.01 -3.67
N PRO A 177 -5.14 -5.48 -3.36
CA PRO A 177 -4.15 -4.68 -2.63
C PRO A 177 -3.74 -3.41 -3.38
N LEU A 178 -3.98 -3.37 -4.70
CA LEU A 178 -3.75 -2.19 -5.53
C LEU A 178 -4.74 -1.04 -5.25
N ALA A 179 -5.76 -1.28 -4.42
CA ALA A 179 -6.74 -0.31 -3.95
C ALA A 179 -6.39 0.32 -2.59
N LEU A 180 -5.22 -0.01 -2.01
CA LEU A 180 -4.78 0.59 -0.76
C LEU A 180 -4.33 2.05 -0.82
N PRO A 181 -3.93 2.64 -1.97
CA PRO A 181 -3.74 4.09 -2.05
C PRO A 181 -4.98 4.91 -1.64
N GLN A 182 -6.17 4.31 -1.66
CA GLN A 182 -7.43 4.93 -1.25
C GLN A 182 -7.62 4.96 0.28
N ASP A 183 -6.94 4.11 1.05
CA ASP A 183 -6.97 4.12 2.51
C ASP A 183 -6.01 5.17 3.07
N THR A 184 -6.35 6.44 2.86
CA THR A 184 -5.49 7.58 3.25
C THR A 184 -5.27 7.69 4.76
N ASP A 185 -6.14 7.09 5.56
CA ASP A 185 -6.07 7.09 7.02
C ASP A 185 -5.24 5.91 7.57
N GLY A 186 -4.78 5.00 6.71
CA GLY A 186 -4.00 3.82 7.11
C GLY A 186 -4.75 2.89 8.06
N LYS A 187 -6.06 2.75 7.89
CA LYS A 187 -6.94 1.94 8.76
C LYS A 187 -6.80 0.44 8.53
N VAL A 188 -6.30 0.03 7.37
CA VAL A 188 -6.25 -1.36 6.95
C VAL A 188 -4.92 -2.02 7.34
N THR A 189 -5.02 -3.07 8.15
CA THR A 189 -3.90 -4.00 8.39
C THR A 189 -3.79 -4.95 7.19
N VAL A 190 -2.62 -5.00 6.56
CA VAL A 190 -2.41 -5.84 5.37
C VAL A 190 -1.64 -7.10 5.77
N ALA A 191 -2.16 -8.26 5.41
CA ALA A 191 -1.54 -9.53 5.71
C ALA A 191 -1.48 -10.43 4.47
N VAL A 192 -0.48 -11.28 4.42
CA VAL A 192 -0.28 -12.23 3.32
C VAL A 192 -0.05 -13.63 3.86
N MET A 193 -0.64 -14.64 3.22
CA MET A 193 -0.34 -16.03 3.53
C MET A 193 1.09 -16.38 3.12
N GLN A 194 1.77 -17.19 3.94
CA GLN A 194 3.14 -17.63 3.64
C GLN A 194 3.29 -18.28 2.26
N SER A 195 2.22 -18.94 1.77
CA SER A 195 2.11 -19.54 0.43
C SER A 195 2.38 -18.56 -0.72
N ILE A 196 2.18 -17.26 -0.50
CA ILE A 196 2.37 -16.19 -1.50
C ILE A 196 3.75 -15.55 -1.42
N CYS A 197 4.45 -15.66 -0.29
CA CYS A 197 5.74 -15.00 -0.03
C CYS A 197 6.92 -15.49 -0.89
N THR A 198 6.66 -16.23 -1.98
CA THR A 198 7.66 -16.77 -2.90
C THR A 198 8.26 -15.67 -3.79
N GLN A 199 9.55 -15.78 -4.10
CA GLN A 199 10.26 -14.78 -4.94
C GLN A 199 10.27 -15.10 -6.43
N GLU A 200 9.90 -16.33 -6.82
CA GLU A 200 10.12 -16.83 -8.19
C GLU A 200 8.91 -16.64 -9.12
N LYS A 201 7.70 -16.50 -8.57
CA LYS A 201 6.45 -16.43 -9.34
C LYS A 201 5.85 -15.03 -9.30
N LEU A 202 5.28 -14.61 -10.42
CA LEU A 202 4.50 -13.37 -10.49
C LEU A 202 3.10 -13.58 -9.91
N LEU A 203 2.63 -12.59 -9.17
CA LEU A 203 1.32 -12.53 -8.55
C LEU A 203 0.36 -11.74 -9.45
N ASN A 204 -0.86 -12.23 -9.63
CA ASN A 204 -1.89 -11.56 -10.41
C ASN A 204 -2.86 -10.78 -9.52
N PHE A 205 -3.03 -9.50 -9.81
CA PHE A 205 -4.00 -8.62 -9.15
C PHE A 205 -4.78 -7.79 -10.16
N HIS A 206 -6.05 -7.50 -9.88
CA HIS A 206 -6.79 -6.55 -10.70
C HIS A 206 -6.24 -5.12 -10.50
N PRO A 207 -5.89 -4.39 -11.57
CA PRO A 207 -5.31 -3.04 -11.48
C PRO A 207 -6.39 -1.97 -11.35
N LEU A 208 -7.37 -2.16 -10.44
CA LEU A 208 -8.56 -1.31 -10.33
C LEU A 208 -9.46 -1.31 -11.58
N ASP A 209 -9.27 -2.29 -12.44
CA ASP A 209 -10.12 -2.61 -13.58
C ASP A 209 -10.27 -4.13 -13.67
N LYS A 210 -11.46 -4.65 -13.39
CA LYS A 210 -11.72 -6.10 -13.39
C LYS A 210 -11.50 -6.78 -14.73
N ARG A 211 -11.45 -6.03 -15.85
CA ARG A 211 -11.20 -6.58 -17.18
C ARG A 211 -9.74 -7.04 -17.37
N TYR A 212 -8.86 -6.65 -16.45
CA TYR A 212 -7.42 -6.86 -16.55
C TYR A 212 -6.86 -7.52 -15.29
N ALA A 213 -5.72 -8.19 -15.47
CA ALA A 213 -4.86 -8.68 -14.40
C ALA A 213 -3.47 -8.11 -14.61
N THR A 214 -2.87 -7.62 -13.54
CA THR A 214 -1.50 -7.14 -13.52
C THR A 214 -0.64 -8.12 -12.74
N ARG A 215 0.39 -8.60 -13.42
CA ARG A 215 1.42 -9.50 -12.91
C ARG A 215 2.54 -8.67 -12.32
N MET A 216 2.92 -8.97 -11.08
CA MET A 216 4.05 -8.32 -10.41
C MET A 216 4.73 -9.27 -9.43
N SER A 217 6.00 -9.01 -9.10
CA SER A 217 6.71 -9.79 -8.09
C SER A 217 6.19 -9.49 -6.68
N PHE A 218 6.39 -10.42 -5.74
CA PHE A 218 6.09 -10.18 -4.33
C PHE A 218 6.87 -8.98 -3.77
N ILE A 219 8.14 -8.81 -4.20
CA ILE A 219 9.00 -7.70 -3.77
C ILE A 219 8.42 -6.36 -4.24
N ASP A 220 7.94 -6.29 -5.48
CA ASP A 220 7.34 -5.09 -6.03
C ASP A 220 6.00 -4.77 -5.36
N LEU A 221 5.19 -5.79 -5.05
CA LEU A 221 4.00 -5.61 -4.22
C LEU A 221 4.36 -4.99 -2.85
N GLN A 222 5.37 -5.52 -2.16
CA GLN A 222 5.82 -4.95 -0.89
C GLN A 222 6.31 -3.50 -1.04
N ARG A 223 7.06 -3.19 -2.10
CA ARG A 223 7.51 -1.81 -2.40
C ARG A 223 6.32 -0.87 -2.61
N PHE A 224 5.34 -1.30 -3.41
CA PHE A 224 4.13 -0.54 -3.66
C PHE A 224 3.36 -0.26 -2.37
N LEU A 225 3.10 -1.29 -1.55
CA LEU A 225 2.35 -1.16 -0.30
C LEU A 225 3.07 -0.25 0.69
N THR A 226 4.40 -0.38 0.81
CA THR A 226 5.21 0.49 1.67
C THR A 226 5.11 1.94 1.23
N ASN A 227 5.13 2.22 -0.07
CA ASN A 227 4.92 3.58 -0.60
C ASN A 227 3.50 4.11 -0.30
N CYS A 228 2.51 3.22 -0.19
CA CYS A 228 1.15 3.58 0.20
C CYS A 228 0.99 3.76 1.73
N GLY A 229 2.05 3.58 2.52
CA GLY A 229 1.99 3.67 3.99
C GLY A 229 1.53 2.38 4.68
N HIS A 230 1.47 1.26 3.96
CA HIS A 230 1.08 -0.04 4.50
C HIS A 230 2.27 -0.98 4.60
N THR A 231 2.50 -1.51 5.80
CA THR A 231 3.42 -2.64 6.01
C THR A 231 2.65 -3.93 5.85
N LEU A 232 3.24 -4.88 5.13
CA LEU A 232 2.64 -6.19 4.88
C LEU A 232 3.12 -7.20 5.94
N GLU A 233 2.18 -7.75 6.70
CA GLU A 233 2.41 -8.79 7.71
C GLU A 233 2.40 -10.18 7.06
N LYS A 234 3.50 -10.93 7.24
CA LYS A 234 3.59 -12.31 6.74
C LYS A 234 3.01 -13.27 7.76
N LEU A 235 1.98 -14.03 7.37
CA LEU A 235 1.33 -15.01 8.22
C LEU A 235 2.08 -16.34 8.15
N THR A 236 2.90 -16.61 9.16
CA THR A 236 3.59 -17.89 9.31
C THR A 236 2.58 -19.01 9.61
N PRO A 237 2.89 -20.29 9.30
CA PRO A 237 2.07 -21.44 9.65
C PRO A 237 1.66 -21.46 11.12
#